data_AF-A0A1F8Q0V1-F1
#
_entry.id   AF-A0A1F8Q0V1-F1
#
_cell.length_a   1.000
_cell.length_b   1.000
_cell.length_c   1.000
_cell.angle_alpha   90.00
_cell.angle_beta   90.00
_cell.angle_gamma   90.00
#
_symmetry.space_group_name_H-M   'P 1'
#
loop_
_entity.id
_entity.type
_entity.pdbx_description
1 polymer ?
#
loop_
_entity_poly.entity_id
_entity_poly.type
_entity_poly.pdbx_seq_one_letter_code
_entity_poly.pdbx_strand_id
1 'polypeptide(L)'
;MDYKDFQNRVDHATQMFDSGNMQAALEIFTGLISSDISDLDKSSMCLNIAVIYDKLGNLQQSLEWYTRAVQLEKPHCRFEAQEYLATYLKQINRPRESLKILESLLSSTHLMENDKLRVRENLEALKVEINKPVYRRPGMPDENSDI
;
A
#
# COMPACT_ATOMS: atom_id res chain seq x y z
N MET A 1 13.66 21.51 8.41
CA MET A 1 13.53 20.79 9.71
C MET A 1 14.83 20.06 10.01
N ASP A 2 15.29 20.01 11.27
CA ASP A 2 16.46 19.16 11.62
C ASP A 2 16.06 17.69 11.75
N TYR A 3 16.98 16.77 11.46
CA TYR A 3 16.74 15.34 11.43
C TYR A 3 16.25 14.80 12.78
N LYS A 4 16.78 15.32 13.90
CA LYS A 4 16.35 14.90 15.23
C LYS A 4 14.89 15.29 15.52
N ASP A 5 14.49 16.48 15.11
CA ASP A 5 13.10 16.94 15.27
C ASP A 5 12.15 16.11 14.40
N PHE A 6 12.54 15.84 13.16
CA PHE A 6 11.80 14.94 12.26
C PHE A 6 11.59 13.55 12.90
N GLN A 7 12.67 12.91 13.35
CA GLN A 7 12.60 11.57 13.93
C GLN A 7 11.72 11.55 15.19
N ASN A 8 11.88 12.53 16.08
CA ASN A 8 11.03 12.63 17.27
C ASN A 8 9.55 12.73 16.93
N ARG A 9 9.19 13.49 15.89
CA ARG A 9 7.79 13.62 15.45
C ARG A 9 7.27 12.33 14.83
N VAL A 10 8.08 11.62 14.03
CA VAL A 10 7.72 10.31 13.48
C VAL A 10 7.51 9.28 14.58
N ASP A 11 8.42 9.22 15.56
CA ASP A 11 8.32 8.30 16.69
C ASP A 11 7.07 8.58 17.52
N HIS A 12 6.78 9.86 17.77
CA HIS A 12 5.58 10.27 18.49
C HIS A 12 4.29 9.92 17.72
N ALA A 13 4.25 10.14 16.40
CA ALA A 13 3.10 9.75 15.59
C ALA A 13 2.88 8.24 15.57
N THR A 14 3.96 7.46 15.48
CA THR A 14 3.93 6.00 15.57
C THR A 14 3.40 5.54 16.92
N GLN A 15 3.84 6.15 18.02
CA GLN A 15 3.32 5.86 19.35
C GLN A 15 1.81 6.18 19.48
N MET A 16 1.35 7.29 18.89
CA MET A 16 -0.08 7.63 18.84
C MET A 16 -0.88 6.60 18.05
N PHE A 17 -0.35 6.13 16.93
CA PHE A 17 -0.95 5.05 16.17
C PHE A 17 -1.03 3.73 16.95
N ASP A 18 0.07 3.32 17.59
CA ASP A 18 0.15 2.07 18.36
C ASP A 18 -0.77 2.08 19.59
N SER A 19 -0.99 3.26 20.18
CA SER A 19 -1.97 3.45 21.26
C SER A 19 -3.43 3.56 20.79
N GLY A 20 -3.67 3.45 19.48
CA GLY A 20 -5.00 3.52 18.88
C GLY A 20 -5.52 4.95 18.65
N ASN A 21 -4.72 5.97 18.96
CA ASN A 21 -5.07 7.37 18.72
C ASN A 21 -4.78 7.77 17.27
N MET A 22 -5.62 7.26 16.37
CA MET A 22 -5.50 7.46 14.92
C MET A 22 -5.55 8.94 14.52
N GLN A 23 -6.37 9.74 15.20
CA GLN A 23 -6.54 11.16 14.89
C GLN A 23 -5.27 11.96 15.19
N ALA A 24 -4.66 11.74 16.37
CA ALA A 24 -3.39 12.39 16.71
C ALA A 24 -2.25 11.96 15.78
N ALA A 25 -2.19 10.67 15.41
CA ALA A 25 -1.21 10.19 14.45
C ALA A 25 -1.37 10.86 13.08
N LEU A 26 -2.60 10.98 12.57
CA LEU A 26 -2.89 11.69 11.31
C LEU A 26 -2.46 13.15 11.37
N GLU A 27 -2.76 13.86 12.46
CA GLU A 27 -2.38 15.27 12.62
C GLU A 27 -0.86 15.46 12.55
N ILE A 28 -0.10 14.60 13.23
CA ILE A 28 1.36 14.70 13.21
C ILE A 28 1.92 14.40 11.82
N PHE A 29 1.48 13.30 11.18
CA PHE A 29 1.96 12.91 9.84
C PHE A 29 1.57 13.92 8.75
N THR A 30 0.34 14.45 8.77
CA THR A 30 -0.09 15.49 7.82
C THR A 30 0.67 16.81 8.05
N GLY A 31 0.97 17.15 9.30
CA GLY A 31 1.84 18.26 9.65
C GLY A 31 3.28 18.07 9.17
N LEU A 32 3.80 16.84 9.14
CA LEU A 32 5.11 16.52 8.57
C LEU A 32 5.10 16.68 7.05
N ILE A 33 4.07 16.20 6.36
CA ILE A 33 3.94 16.35 4.89
C ILE A 33 3.89 17.81 4.46
N SER A 34 3.29 18.67 5.29
CA SER A 34 3.19 20.12 5.03
C SER A 34 4.49 20.88 5.31
N SER A 35 5.52 20.21 5.83
CA SER A 35 6.82 20.81 6.15
C SER A 35 7.84 20.67 5.00
N ASP A 36 9.06 21.13 5.26
CA ASP A 36 10.18 21.19 4.31
C ASP A 36 10.99 19.89 4.20
N ILE A 37 10.47 18.76 4.71
CA ILE A 37 11.09 17.44 4.57
C ILE A 37 11.13 16.97 3.10
N SER A 38 12.00 16.00 2.81
CA SER A 38 12.21 15.50 1.44
C SER A 38 10.96 14.80 0.88
N ASP A 39 10.86 14.70 -0.45
CA ASP A 39 9.74 13.99 -1.09
C ASP A 39 9.71 12.50 -0.72
N LEU A 40 10.87 11.89 -0.47
CA LEU A 40 10.95 10.51 0.02
C LEU A 40 10.43 10.38 1.45
N ASP A 41 10.76 11.32 2.33
CA ASP A 41 10.19 11.33 3.69
C ASP A 41 8.68 11.58 3.65
N LYS A 42 8.21 12.48 2.77
CA LYS A 42 6.77 12.70 2.53
C LYS A 42 6.09 11.43 2.01
N SER A 43 6.75 10.65 1.16
CA SER A 43 6.24 9.36 0.70
C SER A 43 6.02 8.43 1.88
N SER A 44 7.01 8.26 2.74
CA SER A 44 6.90 7.44 3.95
C SER A 44 5.76 7.90 4.86
N MET A 45 5.57 9.22 5.02
CA MET A 45 4.44 9.75 5.78
C MET A 45 3.09 9.46 5.10
N CYS A 46 3.01 9.54 3.76
CA CYS A 46 1.81 9.16 3.02
C CYS A 46 1.46 7.67 3.21
N LEU A 47 2.47 6.78 3.24
CA LEU A 47 2.26 5.36 3.52
C LEU A 47 1.69 5.14 4.92
N ASN A 48 2.23 5.82 5.94
CA ASN A 48 1.70 5.75 7.31
C ASN A 48 0.25 6.23 7.38
N ILE A 49 -0.07 7.34 6.72
CA ILE A 49 -1.45 7.86 6.65
C ILE A 49 -2.39 6.87 5.95
N ALA A 50 -1.93 6.22 4.88
CA ALA A 50 -2.73 5.22 4.17
C ALA A 50 -3.10 4.04 5.06
N VAL A 51 -2.18 3.56 5.90
CA VAL A 51 -2.42 2.51 6.90
C VAL A 51 -3.39 2.98 7.98
N ILE A 52 -3.30 4.24 8.42
CA ILE A 52 -4.27 4.78 9.38
C ILE A 52 -5.69 4.78 8.80
N TYR A 53 -5.87 5.27 7.57
CA TYR A 53 -7.18 5.28 6.93
C TYR A 53 -7.73 3.87 6.69
N ASP A 54 -6.88 2.90 6.37
CA ASP A 54 -7.28 1.49 6.30
C ASP A 54 -7.80 0.98 7.66
N LYS A 55 -7.08 1.24 8.75
CA LYS A 55 -7.54 0.89 10.11
C LYS A 55 -8.84 1.57 10.52
N LEU A 56 -9.11 2.75 9.98
CA LEU A 56 -10.38 3.46 10.17
C LEU A 56 -11.51 2.94 9.26
N GLY A 57 -11.24 1.94 8.41
CA GLY A 57 -12.19 1.40 7.44
C GLY A 57 -12.45 2.30 6.23
N ASN A 58 -11.65 3.37 6.06
CA ASN A 58 -11.77 4.31 4.95
C ASN A 58 -10.88 3.88 3.77
N LEU A 59 -11.36 2.88 3.05
CA LEU A 59 -10.70 2.30 1.88
C LEU A 59 -10.32 3.35 0.82
N GLN A 60 -11.21 4.30 0.56
CA GLN A 60 -11.02 5.32 -0.48
C GLN A 60 -9.84 6.23 -0.14
N GLN A 61 -9.81 6.76 1.09
CA GLN A 61 -8.70 7.59 1.54
C GLN A 61 -7.40 6.81 1.58
N SER A 62 -7.41 5.57 2.06
CA SER A 62 -6.21 4.72 2.07
C SER A 62 -5.57 4.60 0.68
N LEU A 63 -6.38 4.30 -0.35
CA LEU A 63 -5.89 4.21 -1.74
C LEU A 63 -5.38 5.54 -2.30
N GLU A 64 -6.02 6.66 -1.94
CA GLU A 64 -5.59 8.00 -2.34
C GLU A 64 -4.19 8.32 -1.78
N TRP A 65 -3.96 8.00 -0.50
CA TRP A 65 -2.67 8.22 0.15
C TRP A 65 -1.57 7.29 -0.35
N TYR A 66 -1.87 6.01 -0.62
CA TYR A 66 -0.92 5.14 -1.31
C TYR A 66 -0.55 5.68 -2.70
N THR A 67 -1.52 6.18 -3.45
CA THR A 67 -1.27 6.75 -4.78
C THR A 67 -0.39 8.00 -4.70
N ARG A 68 -0.61 8.84 -3.68
CA ARG A 68 0.22 10.02 -3.43
C ARG A 68 1.67 9.66 -3.10
N ALA A 69 1.88 8.62 -2.28
CA ALA A 69 3.22 8.10 -1.99
C ALA A 69 3.96 7.68 -3.28
N VAL A 70 3.27 6.92 -4.15
CA VAL A 70 3.82 6.51 -5.46
C VAL A 70 4.23 7.71 -6.32
N GLN A 71 3.43 8.77 -6.33
CA GLN A 71 3.75 9.98 -7.11
C GLN A 71 5.00 10.70 -6.60
N LEU A 72 5.22 10.71 -5.28
CA LEU A 72 6.41 11.30 -4.65
C LEU A 72 7.68 10.48 -4.93
N GLU A 73 7.58 9.16 -4.99
CA GLU A 73 8.73 8.27 -5.24
C GLU A 73 9.14 8.20 -6.71
N LYS A 74 8.20 8.36 -7.64
CA LYS A 74 8.42 8.16 -9.08
C LYS A 74 9.60 8.97 -9.65
N PRO A 75 9.80 10.27 -9.33
CA PRO A 75 10.94 11.04 -9.82
C PRO A 75 12.30 10.54 -9.32
N HIS A 76 12.32 9.77 -8.23
CA HIS A 76 13.53 9.26 -7.59
C HIS A 76 13.83 7.80 -7.96
N CYS A 77 13.06 7.22 -8.89
CA CYS A 77 13.12 5.80 -9.23
C CYS A 77 13.06 4.90 -7.98
N ARG A 78 12.19 5.27 -7.03
CA ARG A 78 11.85 4.46 -5.87
C ARG A 78 10.50 3.77 -6.14
N PHE A 79 10.35 2.58 -5.58
CA PHE A 79 9.27 1.66 -5.92
C PHE A 79 8.56 1.10 -4.67
N GLU A 80 8.98 1.52 -3.47
CA GLU A 80 8.48 1.01 -2.20
C GLU A 80 6.97 1.24 -2.08
N ALA A 81 6.51 2.47 -2.32
CA ALA A 81 5.09 2.80 -2.27
C ALA A 81 4.24 2.00 -3.28
N GLN A 82 4.80 1.68 -4.45
CA GLN A 82 4.09 0.86 -5.45
C GLN A 82 3.90 -0.57 -4.95
N GLU A 83 4.88 -1.12 -4.24
CA GLU A 83 4.81 -2.47 -3.68
C GLU A 83 3.85 -2.55 -2.49
N TYR A 84 3.83 -1.52 -1.64
CA TYR A 84 2.82 -1.38 -0.59
C TYR A 84 1.42 -1.33 -1.20
N LEU A 85 1.20 -0.50 -2.23
CA LEU A 85 -0.09 -0.43 -2.91
C LEU A 85 -0.48 -1.76 -3.56
N ALA A 86 0.45 -2.46 -4.22
CA ALA A 86 0.18 -3.78 -4.80
C ALA A 86 -0.21 -4.81 -3.74
N THR A 87 0.48 -4.79 -2.58
CA THR A 87 0.17 -5.68 -1.46
C THR A 87 -1.21 -5.37 -0.89
N TYR A 88 -1.51 -4.10 -0.69
CA TYR A 88 -2.80 -3.65 -0.17
C TYR A 88 -3.95 -3.99 -1.10
N LEU A 89 -3.81 -3.76 -2.42
CA LEU A 89 -4.80 -4.16 -3.42
C LEU A 89 -5.11 -5.66 -3.38
N LYS A 90 -4.12 -6.50 -3.13
CA LYS A 90 -4.35 -7.95 -2.93
C LYS A 90 -5.19 -8.21 -1.66
N GLN A 91 -4.87 -7.55 -0.54
CA GLN A 91 -5.58 -7.72 0.73
C GLN A 91 -7.06 -7.33 0.62
N ILE A 92 -7.38 -6.27 -0.11
CA ILE A 92 -8.77 -5.80 -0.31
C ILE A 92 -9.47 -6.51 -1.48
N ASN A 93 -8.97 -7.68 -1.88
CA ASN A 93 -9.52 -8.53 -2.93
C ASN A 93 -9.63 -7.83 -4.31
N ARG A 94 -8.64 -7.00 -4.65
CA ARG A 94 -8.44 -6.39 -5.98
C ARG A 94 -7.15 -6.92 -6.65
N PRO A 95 -7.02 -8.26 -6.82
CA PRO A 95 -5.77 -8.87 -7.26
C PRO A 95 -5.40 -8.50 -8.70
N ARG A 96 -6.37 -8.20 -9.57
CA ARG A 96 -6.10 -7.77 -10.96
C ARG A 96 -5.38 -6.42 -11.03
N GLU A 97 -5.66 -5.52 -10.08
CA GLU A 97 -5.01 -4.22 -10.04
C GLU A 97 -3.62 -4.31 -9.41
N SER A 98 -3.48 -5.14 -8.38
CA SER A 98 -2.17 -5.52 -7.83
C SER A 98 -1.26 -6.09 -8.91
N LEU A 99 -1.78 -7.00 -9.74
CA LEU A 99 -1.05 -7.61 -10.85
C LEU A 99 -0.54 -6.57 -11.86
N LYS A 100 -1.38 -5.60 -12.26
CA LYS A 100 -0.95 -4.51 -13.15
C LYS A 100 0.21 -3.70 -12.59
N ILE A 101 0.22 -3.43 -11.28
CA ILE A 101 1.33 -2.71 -10.65
C ILE A 101 2.60 -3.55 -10.71
N LEU A 102 2.54 -4.82 -10.33
CA LEU A 102 3.70 -5.72 -10.37
C LEU A 102 4.28 -5.86 -11.79
N GLU A 103 3.43 -5.96 -12.81
CA GLU A 103 3.86 -5.96 -14.22
C GLU A 103 4.56 -4.66 -14.61
N SER A 104 4.03 -3.52 -14.18
CA SER A 104 4.65 -2.21 -14.43
C SER A 104 6.03 -2.09 -13.76
N LEU A 105 6.19 -2.66 -12.57
CA LEU A 105 7.46 -2.67 -11.82
C LEU A 105 8.51 -3.53 -12.54
N LEU A 106 8.17 -4.74 -13.00
CA LEU A 106 9.11 -5.60 -13.73
C LEU A 106 9.56 -4.99 -15.07
N SER A 107 8.72 -4.13 -15.65
CA SER A 107 9.03 -3.41 -16.89
C SER A 107 9.99 -2.23 -16.66
N SER A 108 10.20 -1.82 -15.41
CA SER A 108 11.08 -0.72 -15.05
C SER A 108 12.55 -1.10 -15.22
N THR A 109 13.30 -0.28 -15.95
CA THR A 109 14.74 -0.44 -16.16
C THR A 109 15.56 -0.13 -14.89
N HIS A 110 14.98 0.60 -13.94
CA HIS A 110 15.66 1.04 -12.72
C HIS A 110 15.46 0.09 -11.52
N LEU A 111 14.64 -0.95 -11.67
CA LEU A 111 14.42 -1.93 -10.61
C LEU A 111 15.68 -2.81 -10.45
N MET A 112 16.18 -2.95 -9.23
CA MET A 112 17.35 -3.78 -8.96
C MET A 112 17.03 -5.26 -9.17
N GLU A 113 18.04 -6.07 -9.51
CA GLU A 113 17.82 -7.48 -9.85
C GLU A 113 17.24 -8.29 -8.68
N ASN A 114 17.65 -7.99 -7.44
CA ASN A 114 17.07 -8.61 -6.24
C ASN A 114 15.58 -8.28 -6.09
N ASP A 115 15.18 -7.03 -6.38
CA ASP A 115 13.78 -6.62 -6.32
C ASP A 115 12.96 -7.25 -7.44
N LYS A 116 13.53 -7.39 -8.64
CA LYS A 116 12.87 -8.11 -9.74
C LYS A 116 12.55 -9.54 -9.39
N LEU A 117 13.43 -10.25 -8.68
CA LEU A 117 13.16 -11.62 -8.22
C LEU A 117 11.93 -11.65 -7.32
N ARG A 118 11.91 -10.81 -6.28
CA ARG A 118 10.79 -10.70 -5.33
C ARG A 118 9.48 -10.29 -6.01
N VAL A 119 9.51 -9.31 -6.92
CA VAL A 119 8.33 -8.87 -7.67
C VAL A 119 7.83 -9.99 -8.61
N ARG A 120 8.72 -10.74 -9.24
CA ARG A 120 8.36 -11.88 -10.11
C ARG A 120 7.70 -13.00 -9.32
N GLU A 121 8.24 -13.35 -8.16
CA GLU A 121 7.65 -14.36 -7.26
C GLU A 121 6.23 -13.95 -6.85
N ASN A 122 6.06 -12.70 -6.41
CA ASN A 122 4.76 -12.16 -6.04
C ASN A 122 3.75 -12.20 -7.21
N LEU A 123 4.20 -11.85 -8.41
CA LEU A 123 3.37 -11.82 -9.61
C LEU A 123 2.92 -13.22 -10.03
N GLU A 124 3.83 -14.21 -10.02
CA GLU A 124 3.48 -15.58 -10.37
C GLU A 124 2.56 -16.23 -9.34
N ALA A 125 2.79 -15.98 -8.04
CA ALA A 125 1.88 -16.43 -6.98
C ALA A 125 0.46 -15.87 -7.18
N LEU A 126 0.36 -14.58 -7.55
CA LEU A 126 -0.92 -13.92 -7.79
C LEU A 126 -1.63 -14.42 -9.04
N LYS A 127 -0.90 -14.71 -10.13
CA LYS A 127 -1.47 -15.33 -11.33
C LYS A 127 -2.06 -16.70 -11.02
N VAL A 128 -1.37 -17.51 -10.21
CA VAL A 128 -1.89 -18.81 -9.78
C VAL A 128 -3.17 -18.61 -8.97
N GLU A 129 -3.18 -17.69 -8.02
CA GLU A 129 -4.36 -17.38 -7.19
C GLU A 129 -5.57 -16.97 -8.03
N ILE A 130 -5.39 -16.06 -9.00
CA ILE A 130 -6.46 -15.59 -9.90
C ILE A 130 -7.00 -16.72 -10.79
N ASN A 131 -6.15 -17.65 -11.21
CA ASN A 131 -6.50 -18.74 -12.12
C ASN A 131 -6.91 -20.03 -11.40
N LYS A 132 -6.96 -20.06 -10.06
CA LYS A 132 -7.47 -21.23 -9.33
C LYS A 132 -8.94 -21.45 -9.71
N PRO A 133 -9.30 -22.61 -10.27
CA PRO A 133 -10.69 -22.90 -10.58
C PRO A 133 -11.50 -22.89 -9.29
N VAL A 134 -12.59 -22.11 -9.26
CA VAL A 134 -13.59 -22.21 -8.20
C VAL A 134 -14.27 -23.57 -8.36
N TYR A 135 -13.77 -24.59 -7.67
CA TYR A 135 -14.45 -25.87 -7.60
C TYR A 135 -15.76 -25.67 -6.85
N ARG A 136 -16.85 -25.46 -7.60
CA ARG A 136 -18.21 -25.60 -7.06
C ARG A 136 -18.34 -27.07 -6.66
N ARG A 137 -18.56 -27.37 -5.37
CA ARG A 137 -18.75 -28.76 -4.92
C ARG A 137 -19.89 -29.38 -5.73
N PRO A 138 -19.69 -30.54 -6.39
CA PRO A 138 -20.79 -31.26 -7.00
C PRO A 138 -21.81 -31.64 -5.91
N GLY A 139 -23.04 -31.13 -5.99
CA GLY A 139 -24.14 -31.53 -5.10
C GLY A 139 -24.65 -30.51 -4.08
N MET A 140 -24.28 -29.23 -4.16
CA MET A 140 -25.04 -28.18 -3.44
C MET A 140 -26.17 -27.67 -4.35
N PRO A 141 -27.44 -27.70 -3.92
CA PRO A 141 -28.53 -27.09 -4.67
C PRO A 141 -28.30 -25.57 -4.75
N ASP A 142 -28.63 -24.97 -5.90
CA ASP A 142 -28.60 -23.52 -6.06
C ASP A 142 -29.63 -22.91 -5.10
N GLU A 143 -29.19 -22.23 -4.04
CA GLU A 143 -30.07 -21.49 -3.10
C GLU A 143 -30.73 -20.24 -3.74
N ASN A 144 -30.82 -20.18 -5.07
CA ASN A 144 -31.53 -19.14 -5.82
C ASN A 144 -32.57 -19.75 -6.78
N SER A 145 -33.23 -20.82 -6.36
CA SER A 145 -34.48 -21.27 -6.95
C SER A 145 -35.55 -21.30 -5.88
N ASP A 146 -35.92 -20.13 -5.35
CA ASP A 146 -37.24 -19.84 -4.79
C ASP A 146 -37.38 -18.34 -4.54
N ILE A 147 -38.11 -17.69 -5.46
CA ILE A 147 -39.04 -16.52 -5.39
C ILE A 147 -38.97 -15.74 -6.70
#